data_AF-A0A925N6B9-F1
#
_entry.id   AF-A0A925N6B9-F1
#
_cell.length_a   1.000
_cell.length_b   1.000
_cell.length_c   1.000
_cell.angle_alpha   90.00
_cell.angle_beta   90.00
_cell.angle_gamma   90.00
#
_symmetry.space_group_name_H-M   'P 1'
#
loop_
_entity.id
_entity.type
_entity.pdbx_description
1 polymer ?
#
loop_
_entity_poly.entity_id
_entity_poly.type
_entity_poly.pdbx_seq_one_letter_code
_entity_poly.pdbx_strand_id
1 'polypeptide(L)'
;MTVIKLNLGPHAGEAKNALTFQEAFSLTEEIARSSYETQSGKAIQVTASLGQKGKHAGEKVLKFMDGATERARAYECCWGHQTNCNSQHIDLYSEVMARRPAG
;
A
#
# COMPACT_ATOMS: atom_id res chain seq x y z
N MET A 1 -19.69 13.72 -9.30
CA MET A 1 -19.63 13.63 -7.83
C MET A 1 -18.17 13.66 -7.42
N THR A 2 -17.73 14.75 -6.79
CA THR A 2 -16.37 14.82 -6.24
C THR A 2 -16.38 14.15 -4.88
N VAL A 3 -15.76 12.98 -4.77
CA VAL A 3 -15.57 12.32 -3.47
C VAL A 3 -14.48 13.11 -2.73
N ILE A 4 -14.88 13.95 -1.77
CA ILE A 4 -13.93 14.61 -0.87
C ILE A 4 -13.55 13.59 0.20
N LYS A 5 -12.33 13.05 0.11
CA LYS A 5 -11.76 12.28 1.22
C LYS A 5 -11.28 13.24 2.29
N LEU A 6 -11.77 13.06 3.51
CA LEU A 6 -11.30 13.80 4.69
C LEU A 6 -9.79 13.56 4.88
N ASN A 7 -9.08 14.64 5.18
CA ASN A 7 -7.70 14.55 5.66
C ASN A 7 -7.73 14.09 7.12
N LEU A 8 -7.37 12.83 7.35
CA LEU A 8 -7.42 12.21 8.68
C LEU A 8 -6.12 12.40 9.48
N GLY A 9 -5.08 12.99 8.87
CA GLY A 9 -3.74 13.04 9.43
C GLY A 9 -2.93 11.77 9.16
N PRO A 10 -1.65 11.74 9.58
CA PRO A 10 -0.77 10.59 9.38
C PRO A 10 -1.11 9.44 10.33
N HIS A 11 -1.00 8.19 9.85
CA HIS A 11 -1.27 6.98 10.62
C HIS A 11 -2.66 6.96 11.28
N ALA A 12 -3.64 7.52 10.59
CA ALA A 12 -4.99 7.65 11.11
C ALA A 12 -5.81 6.38 10.84
N GLY A 13 -6.73 6.09 11.76
CA GLY A 13 -7.63 4.95 11.65
C GLY A 13 -6.93 3.59 11.65
N GLU A 14 -7.74 2.56 11.43
CA GLU A 14 -7.31 1.17 11.36
C GLU A 14 -7.71 0.59 9.99
N ALA A 15 -6.77 -0.09 9.35
CA ALA A 15 -6.97 -0.85 8.11
C ALA A 15 -6.97 -2.35 8.41
N LYS A 16 -7.89 -3.09 7.79
CA LYS A 16 -8.11 -4.52 8.02
C LYS A 16 -7.17 -5.38 7.17
N ASN A 17 -5.88 -5.17 7.34
CA ASN A 17 -4.86 -5.91 6.59
C ASN A 17 -4.81 -7.36 7.09
N ALA A 18 -4.99 -8.33 6.19
CA ALA A 18 -4.91 -9.75 6.57
C ALA A 18 -3.47 -10.24 6.74
N LEU A 19 -2.51 -9.58 6.09
CA LEU A 19 -1.09 -9.86 6.18
C LEU A 19 -0.42 -8.86 7.10
N THR A 20 0.61 -9.29 7.83
CA THR A 20 1.59 -8.37 8.42
C THR A 20 2.36 -7.64 7.31
N PHE A 21 3.01 -6.53 7.64
CA PHE A 21 3.82 -5.79 6.67
C PHE A 21 4.92 -6.67 6.08
N GLN A 22 5.57 -7.46 6.92
CA GLN A 22 6.67 -8.32 6.51
C GLN A 22 6.18 -9.43 5.55
N GLU A 23 5.03 -10.04 5.80
CA GLU A 23 4.43 -11.02 4.89
C GLU A 23 4.02 -10.39 3.55
N ALA A 24 3.39 -9.21 3.59
CA ALA A 24 3.01 -8.48 2.38
C ALA A 24 4.23 -8.07 1.54
N PHE A 25 5.32 -7.67 2.21
CA PHE A 25 6.58 -7.34 1.56
C PHE A 25 7.21 -8.56 0.89
N SER A 26 7.36 -9.66 1.63
CA SER A 26 7.93 -10.90 1.10
C SER A 26 7.11 -11.46 -0.08
N LEU A 27 5.78 -11.46 0.03
CA LEU A 27 4.90 -11.87 -1.07
C LEU A 27 5.12 -11.04 -2.34
N THR A 28 5.33 -9.73 -2.18
CA THR A 28 5.56 -8.80 -3.29
C THR A 28 7.01 -8.88 -3.84
N GLU A 29 7.98 -9.30 -3.03
CA GLU A 29 9.35 -9.56 -3.50
C GLU A 29 9.43 -10.82 -4.36
N GLU A 30 8.74 -11.89 -3.96
CA GLU A 30 8.69 -13.16 -4.72
C GLU A 30 8.03 -12.98 -6.10
N ILE A 31 7.07 -12.06 -6.18
CA ILE A 31 6.33 -11.75 -7.39
C ILE A 31 6.63 -10.28 -7.71
N ALA A 32 7.74 -10.05 -8.44
CA ALA A 32 8.35 -8.75 -8.76
C ALA A 32 7.36 -7.64 -9.17
N ARG A 33 6.15 -8.01 -9.60
CA ARG A 33 4.99 -7.14 -9.68
C ARG A 33 3.71 -7.93 -9.39
N SER A 34 3.13 -7.75 -8.21
CA SER A 34 1.85 -8.38 -7.86
C SER A 34 0.68 -7.50 -8.27
N SER A 35 -0.29 -8.06 -9.00
CA SER A 35 -1.52 -7.35 -9.39
C SER A 35 -2.67 -7.79 -8.49
N TYR A 36 -3.34 -6.84 -7.86
CA TYR A 36 -4.48 -7.07 -6.97
C TYR A 36 -5.69 -6.30 -7.46
N GLU A 37 -6.86 -6.92 -7.42
CA GLU A 37 -8.10 -6.25 -7.75
C GLU A 37 -8.66 -5.52 -6.52
N THR A 38 -8.81 -4.20 -6.63
CA THR A 38 -9.46 -3.38 -5.60
C THR A 38 -10.96 -3.65 -5.54
N GLN A 39 -11.64 -3.26 -4.45
CA GLN A 39 -13.09 -3.45 -4.32
C GLN A 39 -13.92 -2.79 -5.43
N SER A 40 -13.37 -1.80 -6.13
CA SER A 40 -14.01 -1.14 -7.27
C SER A 40 -13.76 -1.83 -8.61
N GLY A 41 -13.13 -3.02 -8.62
CA GLY A 41 -12.81 -3.79 -9.83
C GLY A 41 -11.56 -3.29 -10.56
N LYS A 42 -10.85 -2.30 -10.02
CA LYS A 42 -9.64 -1.78 -10.63
C LYS A 42 -8.40 -2.56 -10.16
N ALA A 43 -7.61 -3.06 -11.09
CA ALA A 43 -6.31 -3.64 -10.77
C ALA A 43 -5.33 -2.57 -10.28
N ILE A 44 -4.66 -2.85 -9.16
CA ILE A 44 -3.53 -2.08 -8.65
C ILE A 44 -2.31 -3.00 -8.65
N GLN A 45 -1.15 -2.45 -9.00
CA GLN A 45 0.11 -3.17 -8.97
C GLN A 45 0.87 -2.79 -7.70
N VAL A 46 1.48 -3.76 -7.03
CA VAL A 46 2.29 -3.50 -5.84
C VAL A 46 3.73 -3.88 -6.14
N THR A 47 4.64 -3.03 -5.67
CA THR A 47 6.08 -3.24 -5.81
C THR A 47 6.76 -3.08 -4.47
N ALA A 48 7.53 -4.10 -4.07
CA ALA A 48 8.43 -4.04 -2.95
C ALA A 48 9.72 -3.31 -3.35
N SER A 49 10.16 -2.36 -2.54
CA SER A 49 11.44 -1.67 -2.76
C SER A 49 11.99 -1.13 -1.45
N LEU A 50 13.14 -0.47 -1.51
CA LEU A 50 13.70 0.27 -0.39
C LEU A 50 13.46 1.78 -0.57
N GLY A 51 13.15 2.47 0.53
CA GLY A 51 13.08 3.92 0.59
C GLY A 51 14.42 4.51 0.18
N GLN A 52 14.40 5.49 -0.73
CA GLN A 52 15.63 6.02 -1.33
C GLN A 52 16.15 7.28 -0.65
N LYS A 53 15.27 8.03 0.03
CA LYS A 53 15.53 9.37 0.56
C LYS A 53 14.67 9.64 1.80
N GLY A 54 15.10 10.60 2.63
CA GLY A 54 14.37 11.07 3.80
C GLY A 54 14.53 10.17 5.02
N LYS A 55 13.65 10.33 6.01
CA LYS A 55 13.71 9.60 7.29
C LYS A 55 13.62 8.08 7.15
N HIS A 56 12.94 7.61 6.10
CA HIS A 56 12.78 6.19 5.79
C HIS A 56 13.73 5.69 4.70
N ALA A 57 14.92 6.30 4.55
CA ALA A 57 15.92 5.82 3.61
C ALA A 57 16.49 4.47 4.07
N GLY A 58 16.56 3.50 3.15
CA GLY A 58 16.98 2.12 3.44
C GLY A 58 15.87 1.23 4.01
N GLU A 59 14.74 1.79 4.42
CA GLU A 59 13.62 1.01 4.96
C GLU A 59 12.78 0.36 3.87
N LYS A 60 12.19 -0.79 4.19
CA LYS A 60 11.25 -1.51 3.32
C LYS A 60 10.03 -0.65 3.04
N VAL A 61 9.61 -0.60 1.78
CA VAL A 61 8.41 0.13 1.35
C VAL A 61 7.65 -0.65 0.29
N LEU A 62 6.34 -0.74 0.50
CA LEU A 62 5.38 -1.19 -0.51
C LEU A 62 4.86 0.02 -1.27
N LYS A 63 4.99 0.01 -2.59
CA LYS A 63 4.47 1.05 -3.48
C LYS A 63 3.25 0.53 -4.22
N PHE A 64 2.14 1.27 -4.12
CA PHE A 64 0.89 0.97 -4.80
C PHE A 64 0.82 1.79 -6.10
N MET A 65 0.81 1.08 -7.22
CA MET A 65 1.03 1.60 -8.57
C MET A 65 -0.20 1.39 -9.45
N ASP A 66 -0.52 2.40 -10.24
CA ASP A 66 -1.53 2.35 -11.31
C ASP A 66 -0.81 2.59 -12.64
N GLY A 67 -0.44 1.50 -13.31
CA GLY A 67 0.51 1.53 -14.42
C GLY A 67 1.87 2.08 -13.98
N ALA A 68 2.28 3.20 -14.56
CA ALA A 68 3.53 3.89 -14.23
C ALA A 68 3.40 4.91 -13.08
N THR A 69 2.17 5.17 -12.60
CA THR A 69 1.93 6.21 -11.60
C THR A 69 1.90 5.60 -10.21
N GLU A 70 2.76 6.07 -9.30
CA GLU A 70 2.64 5.74 -7.88
C GLU A 70 1.42 6.45 -7.31
N ARG A 71 0.43 5.66 -6.89
CA ARG A 71 -0.77 6.18 -6.24
C ARG A 71 -0.54 6.38 -4.77
N ALA A 72 0.19 5.49 -4.10
CA ALA A 72 0.45 5.53 -2.68
C ALA A 72 1.67 4.69 -2.30
N ARG A 73 2.12 4.81 -1.04
CA ARG A 73 3.13 3.92 -0.45
C ARG A 73 2.86 3.67 1.02
N ALA A 74 3.32 2.53 1.52
CA ALA A 74 3.30 2.19 2.93
C ALA A 74 4.69 1.70 3.39
N TYR A 75 5.18 2.29 4.47
CA TYR A 75 6.26 1.74 5.28
C TYR A 75 5.66 0.85 6.36
N GLU A 76 6.51 0.13 7.10
CA GLU A 76 6.06 -0.71 8.21
C GLU A 76 5.24 0.08 9.23
N CYS A 77 5.68 1.29 9.59
CA CYS A 77 4.94 2.16 10.53
C CYS A 77 3.59 2.66 10.01
N CYS A 78 3.33 2.56 8.70
CA CYS A 78 2.04 2.90 8.11
C CYS A 78 1.09 1.69 8.09
N TRP A 79 1.63 0.48 8.22
CA TRP A 79 0.85 -0.72 8.02
C TRP A 79 -0.15 -0.93 9.16
N GLY A 80 -1.38 -1.28 8.80
CA GLY A 80 -2.50 -1.35 9.75
C GLY A 80 -3.23 -0.03 9.97
N HIS A 81 -2.76 1.07 9.38
CA HIS A 81 -3.45 2.36 9.39
C HIS A 81 -4.15 2.66 8.07
N GLN A 82 -5.18 3.51 8.11
CA GLN A 82 -5.86 3.94 6.89
C GLN A 82 -5.01 4.90 6.07
N THR A 83 -4.16 5.69 6.73
CA THR A 83 -3.28 6.65 6.07
C THR A 83 -1.81 6.41 6.36
N ASN A 84 -0.94 6.76 5.40
CA ASN A 84 0.51 6.72 5.57
C ASN A 84 1.06 7.98 6.26
N CYS A 85 2.40 8.08 6.38
CA CYS A 85 3.08 9.24 6.97
C CYS A 85 2.72 10.59 6.33
N ASN A 86 2.23 10.60 5.08
CA ASN A 86 1.85 11.80 4.34
C ASN A 86 0.33 12.06 4.38
N SER A 87 -0.38 11.46 5.35
CA SER A 87 -1.85 11.52 5.47
C SER A 87 -2.60 10.98 4.26
N GLN A 88 -1.94 10.17 3.45
CA GLN A 88 -2.52 9.65 2.23
C GLN A 88 -3.17 8.30 2.48
N HIS A 89 -4.40 8.11 2.01
CA HIS A 89 -5.14 6.85 2.16
C HIS A 89 -4.42 5.68 1.49
N ILE A 90 -4.22 4.60 2.24
CA ILE A 90 -3.55 3.35 1.82
C ILE A 90 -4.39 2.08 2.07
N ASP A 91 -5.39 2.15 2.95
CA ASP A 91 -6.33 1.07 3.29
C ASP A 91 -6.88 0.34 2.06
N LEU A 92 -7.35 1.11 1.07
CA LEU A 92 -7.95 0.59 -0.16
C LEU A 92 -7.00 -0.27 -1.00
N TYR A 93 -5.70 -0.15 -0.75
CA TYR A 93 -4.66 -0.93 -1.42
C TYR A 93 -4.07 -2.01 -0.52
N SER A 94 -3.85 -1.73 0.77
CA SER A 94 -3.24 -2.69 1.69
C SER A 94 -4.20 -3.83 2.05
N GLU A 95 -5.50 -3.54 2.20
CA GLU A 95 -6.49 -4.55 2.59
C GLU A 95 -6.69 -5.63 1.52
N VAL A 96 -6.46 -5.29 0.23
CA VAL A 96 -6.65 -6.23 -0.87
C VAL A 96 -5.48 -7.19 -1.07
N MET A 97 -4.33 -6.93 -0.44
CA MET A 97 -3.16 -7.82 -0.48
C MET A 97 -3.40 -9.17 0.20
N ALA A 98 -4.52 -9.33 0.92
CA ALA A 98 -4.99 -10.60 1.46
C ALA A 98 -5.32 -11.65 0.38
N ARG A 99 -5.65 -11.21 -0.83
CA ARG A 99 -6.03 -12.09 -1.94
C ARG A 99 -4.76 -12.50 -2.69
N ARG A 100 -4.64 -13.78 -3.07
CA ARG A 100 -3.56 -14.19 -3.99
C ARG A 100 -3.62 -13.28 -5.23
N PRO A 101 -2.48 -12.72 -5.67
CA PRO A 101 -2.46 -11.88 -6.86
C PRO A 101 -3.00 -12.66 -8.05
N ALA A 102 -3.75 -11.98 -8.92
CA ALA A 102 -4.21 -12.59 -10.16
C ALA A 102 -2.99 -12.91 -11.03
N GLY A 103 -2.85 -14.19 -11.41
CA GLY A 103 -1.79 -14.69 -12.28
C GLY A 103 -1.95 -14.24 -13.72
#